data_AF-A0A166I4Y8-F1
#
_entry.id   AF-A0A166I4Y8-F1
#
_cell.length_a   1.000
_cell.length_b   1.000
_cell.length_c   1.000
_cell.angle_alpha   90.00
_cell.angle_beta   90.00
_cell.angle_gamma   90.00
#
_symmetry.space_group_name_H-M   'P 1'
#
loop_
_entity.id
_entity.type
_entity.pdbx_description
1 polymer ?
#
loop_
_entity_poly.entity_id
_entity_poly.type
_entity_poly.pdbx_seq_one_letter_code
_entity_poly.pdbx_strand_id
1 'polypeptide(L)'
;VEDIRDAAQEFVEKIDDARAEPEPAEAGPSQPTQTPEERAKKMAQLRKRMLESSHANRSAVINEATTAKITVKEAARLEKQRKLAEMLRSKAQAEEEGRDQDEEREKNWQYSIEENDAWEKRMKRKKARADFEFHDDVTQARRKYKKDLDLLKPDLVAYNRQKEIAMGFAPGTLVKTGESGSKALVPTSQQQQLAAESLYRDANTLIYADNKPSEEAVDRVVSKINGDLDKKNKFSRKRANEDEGDITYINERNRVFNKKIARYYDKYTTEIRASFERGTAI
;
A
#
# COMPACT_ATOMS: atom_id res chain seq x y z
N VAL A 1 -7.73 -0.77 34.90
CA VAL A 1 -6.81 0.28 35.40
C VAL A 1 -6.34 -0.05 36.82
N GLU A 2 -7.17 -0.72 37.61
CA GLU A 2 -6.83 -1.21 38.95
C GLU A 2 -5.73 -2.30 38.90
N ASP A 3 -5.82 -3.28 38.00
CA ASP A 3 -4.79 -4.35 37.86
C ASP A 3 -3.36 -3.87 37.59
N ILE A 4 -3.19 -2.71 36.92
CA ILE A 4 -1.87 -2.16 36.60
C ILE A 4 -1.28 -1.45 37.83
N ARG A 5 -2.13 -0.90 38.69
CA ARG A 5 -1.72 -0.26 39.94
C ARG A 5 -1.31 -1.30 40.98
N ASP A 6 -2.04 -2.40 41.05
CA ASP A 6 -1.72 -3.51 41.95
C ASP A 6 -0.41 -4.20 41.52
N ALA A 7 -0.22 -4.43 40.21
CA ALA A 7 1.03 -4.96 39.69
C ALA A 7 2.24 -4.01 39.91
N ALA A 8 2.01 -2.69 39.89
CA ALA A 8 3.04 -1.71 40.19
C ALA A 8 3.38 -1.67 41.69
N GLN A 9 2.40 -1.88 42.58
CA GLN A 9 2.62 -1.98 44.02
C GLN A 9 3.40 -3.25 44.38
N GLU A 10 3.04 -4.41 43.81
CA GLU A 10 3.83 -5.64 44.00
C GLU A 10 5.27 -5.52 43.51
N PHE A 11 5.51 -4.75 42.43
CA PHE A 11 6.85 -4.53 41.92
C PHE A 11 7.68 -3.61 42.82
N VAL A 12 7.05 -2.58 43.41
CA VAL A 12 7.71 -1.68 44.36
C VAL A 12 8.01 -2.39 45.67
N GLU A 13 7.10 -3.21 46.20
CA GLU A 13 7.37 -4.03 47.39
C GLU A 13 8.54 -5.00 47.18
N LYS A 14 8.64 -5.64 46.00
CA LYS A 14 9.79 -6.50 45.68
C LYS A 14 11.12 -5.75 45.58
N ILE A 15 11.11 -4.47 45.20
CA ILE A 15 12.32 -3.64 45.14
C ILE A 15 12.71 -3.18 46.54
N ASP A 16 11.75 -2.87 47.39
CA ASP A 16 12.01 -2.44 48.76
C ASP A 16 12.49 -3.62 49.63
N ASP A 17 11.98 -4.84 49.41
CA ASP A 17 12.53 -6.08 50.01
C ASP A 17 13.97 -6.38 49.56
N ALA A 18 14.36 -5.98 48.34
CA ALA A 18 15.72 -6.14 47.83
C ALA A 18 16.68 -5.03 48.30
N ARG A 19 16.17 -3.97 48.94
CA ARG A 19 16.93 -2.80 49.40
C ARG A 19 17.00 -2.66 50.92
N ALA A 20 16.37 -3.57 51.67
CA ALA A 20 16.61 -3.74 53.09
C ALA A 20 18.10 -4.08 53.32
N GLU A 21 18.79 -3.22 54.09
CA GLU A 21 20.17 -3.44 54.52
C GLU A 21 20.29 -4.77 55.27
N PRO A 22 21.38 -5.55 55.06
CA PRO A 22 21.55 -6.78 55.79
C PRO A 22 21.85 -6.48 57.27
N GLU A 23 20.86 -6.71 58.12
CA GLU A 23 21.05 -6.96 59.56
C GLU A 23 22.19 -7.98 59.76
N PRO A 24 23.05 -7.82 60.79
CA PRO A 24 24.23 -8.64 60.98
C PRO A 24 23.82 -10.10 61.23
N ALA A 25 24.08 -10.96 60.25
CA ALA A 25 23.83 -12.39 60.34
C ALA A 25 24.65 -13.01 61.48
N GLU A 26 23.95 -13.49 62.51
CA GLU A 26 24.47 -14.43 63.49
C GLU A 26 25.04 -15.67 62.79
N ALA A 27 26.20 -16.13 63.29
CA ALA A 27 26.89 -17.31 62.79
C ALA A 27 26.12 -18.60 63.12
N GLY A 28 25.29 -19.04 62.17
CA GLY A 28 24.71 -20.40 62.09
C GLY A 28 25.59 -21.37 61.27
N PRO A 29 25.42 -22.69 61.45
CA PRO A 29 26.51 -23.67 61.37
C PRO A 29 27.03 -23.92 59.94
N SER A 30 28.34 -24.18 59.87
CA SER A 30 29.08 -24.54 58.66
C SER A 30 28.39 -25.63 57.85
N GLN A 31 28.03 -25.30 56.61
CA GLN A 31 27.64 -26.27 55.59
C GLN A 31 28.67 -27.40 55.50
N PRO A 32 28.27 -28.68 55.34
CA PRO A 32 29.20 -29.76 55.13
C PRO A 32 30.03 -29.46 53.87
N THR A 33 31.35 -29.60 54.00
CA THR A 33 32.30 -29.34 52.93
C THR A 33 31.97 -30.22 51.73
N GLN A 34 31.29 -29.66 50.72
CA GLN A 34 30.97 -30.38 49.48
C GLN A 34 32.24 -31.02 48.93
N THR A 35 32.15 -32.29 48.54
CA THR A 35 33.29 -33.00 47.96
C THR A 35 33.78 -32.24 46.72
N PRO A 36 35.09 -32.29 46.40
CA PRO A 36 35.64 -31.51 45.28
C PRO A 36 34.92 -31.78 43.96
N GLU A 37 34.38 -32.98 43.77
CA GLU A 37 33.61 -33.37 42.59
C GLU A 37 32.22 -32.72 42.52
N GLU A 38 31.50 -32.61 43.65
CA GLU A 38 30.21 -31.92 43.72
C GLU A 38 30.36 -30.42 43.47
N ARG A 39 31.44 -29.83 44.00
CA ARG A 39 31.81 -28.44 43.72
C ARG A 39 32.13 -28.24 42.25
N ALA A 40 32.86 -29.17 41.62
CA ALA A 40 33.15 -29.12 40.18
C ALA A 40 31.88 -29.24 39.32
N LYS A 41 30.95 -30.14 39.67
CA LYS A 41 29.65 -30.29 38.99
C LYS A 41 28.80 -29.03 39.12
N LYS A 42 28.73 -28.43 40.32
CA LYS A 42 28.03 -27.17 40.57
C LYS A 42 28.63 -26.00 39.78
N MET A 43 29.97 -25.94 39.69
CA MET A 43 30.67 -24.95 38.87
C MET A 43 30.42 -25.17 37.36
N ALA A 44 30.35 -26.41 36.90
CA ALA A 44 30.01 -26.72 35.51
C ALA A 44 28.56 -26.32 35.18
N GLN A 45 27.61 -26.57 36.09
CA GLN A 45 26.23 -26.11 35.95
C GLN A 45 26.12 -24.58 35.95
N LEU A 46 26.88 -23.89 36.80
CA LEU A 46 26.94 -22.43 36.82
C LEU A 46 27.49 -21.89 35.50
N ARG A 47 28.58 -22.47 34.98
CA ARG A 47 29.15 -22.10 33.68
C ARG A 47 28.15 -22.31 32.54
N LYS A 48 27.41 -23.42 32.53
CA LYS A 48 26.34 -23.67 31.54
C LYS A 48 25.26 -22.59 31.60
N ARG A 49 24.76 -22.28 32.81
CA ARG A 49 23.78 -21.20 33.01
C ARG A 49 24.30 -19.83 32.59
N MET A 50 25.57 -19.51 32.85
CA MET A 50 26.20 -18.26 32.40
C MET A 50 26.35 -18.19 30.87
N LEU A 51 26.63 -19.31 30.22
CA LEU A 51 26.69 -19.37 28.75
C LEU A 51 25.30 -19.25 28.12
N GLU A 52 24.31 -19.93 28.69
CA GLU A 52 22.90 -19.84 28.26
C GLU A 52 22.36 -18.42 28.42
N SER A 53 22.60 -17.76 29.56
CA SER A 53 22.17 -16.38 29.79
C SER A 53 22.91 -15.39 28.87
N SER A 54 24.22 -15.56 28.67
CA SER A 54 24.99 -14.74 27.73
C SER A 54 24.49 -14.90 26.29
N HIS A 55 24.19 -16.13 25.87
CA HIS A 55 23.63 -16.42 24.55
C HIS A 55 22.22 -15.84 24.38
N ALA A 56 21.35 -16.00 25.39
CA ALA A 56 20.00 -15.44 25.39
C ALA A 56 20.01 -13.90 25.36
N ASN A 57 20.91 -13.27 26.11
CA ASN A 57 21.08 -11.82 26.08
C ASN A 57 21.57 -11.35 24.71
N ARG A 58 22.55 -12.06 24.12
CA ARG A 58 23.04 -11.73 22.78
C ARG A 58 21.96 -11.89 21.72
N SER A 59 21.18 -12.97 21.75
CA SER A 59 20.10 -13.17 20.79
C SER A 59 18.97 -12.16 20.98
N ALA A 60 18.63 -11.79 22.21
CA ALA A 60 17.65 -10.74 22.51
C ALA A 60 18.09 -9.38 21.94
N VAL A 61 19.33 -8.96 22.16
CA VAL A 61 19.87 -7.70 21.61
C VAL A 61 19.87 -7.71 20.08
N ILE A 62 20.22 -8.85 19.45
CA ILE A 62 20.15 -8.99 17.99
C ILE A 62 18.70 -8.93 17.50
N ASN A 63 17.76 -9.58 18.20
CA ASN A 63 16.35 -9.57 17.85
C ASN A 63 15.74 -8.17 17.99
N GLU A 64 16.07 -7.43 19.04
CA GLU A 64 15.64 -6.05 19.23
C GLU A 64 16.22 -5.12 18.14
N ALA A 65 17.51 -5.29 17.83
CA ALA A 65 18.14 -4.53 16.76
C ALA A 65 17.57 -4.89 15.36
N THR A 66 17.09 -6.11 15.16
CA THR A 66 16.44 -6.51 13.90
C THR A 66 15.00 -6.01 13.84
N THR A 67 14.21 -6.12 14.90
CA THR A 67 12.84 -5.58 14.95
C THR A 67 12.80 -4.07 14.80
N ALA A 68 13.74 -3.35 15.41
CA ALA A 68 13.87 -1.90 15.27
C ALA A 68 14.21 -1.46 13.83
N LYS A 69 14.85 -2.32 13.04
CA LYS A 69 15.20 -2.04 11.63
C LYS A 69 14.07 -2.33 10.64
N ILE A 70 13.01 -3.04 11.04
CA ILE A 70 11.92 -3.38 10.13
C ILE A 70 11.08 -2.13 9.88
N THR A 71 11.20 -1.62 8.66
CA THR A 71 10.33 -0.53 8.20
C THR A 71 8.90 -1.03 7.94
N VAL A 72 7.90 -0.13 7.95
CA VAL A 72 6.48 -0.48 7.64
C VAL A 72 6.35 -1.20 6.29
N LYS A 73 7.17 -0.83 5.30
CA LYS A 73 7.18 -1.45 3.96
C LYS A 73 7.76 -2.87 3.99
N GLU A 74 8.80 -3.10 4.78
CA GLU A 74 9.40 -4.42 4.95
C GLU A 74 8.52 -5.34 5.79
N ALA A 75 7.88 -4.82 6.84
CA ALA A 75 6.86 -5.55 7.60
C ALA A 75 5.74 -6.06 6.68
N ALA A 76 5.17 -5.18 5.83
CA ALA A 76 4.14 -5.57 4.87
C ALA A 76 4.64 -6.57 3.81
N ARG A 77 5.94 -6.54 3.45
CA ARG A 77 6.55 -7.54 2.56
C ARG A 77 6.68 -8.90 3.26
N LEU A 78 7.17 -8.92 4.49
CA LEU A 78 7.31 -10.13 5.30
C LEU A 78 5.94 -10.75 5.60
N GLU A 79 4.92 -9.95 5.89
CA GLU A 79 3.55 -10.42 6.08
C GLU A 79 3.00 -11.10 4.82
N LYS A 80 3.22 -10.52 3.64
CA LYS A 80 2.84 -11.16 2.36
C LYS A 80 3.57 -12.48 2.14
N GLN A 81 4.85 -12.55 2.49
CA GLN A 81 5.64 -13.79 2.40
C GLN A 81 5.14 -14.86 3.38
N ARG A 82 4.80 -14.47 4.61
CA ARG A 82 4.20 -15.36 5.62
C ARG A 82 2.85 -15.91 5.15
N LYS A 83 1.94 -15.05 4.71
CA LYS A 83 0.64 -15.48 4.15
C LYS A 83 0.81 -16.41 2.96
N LEU A 84 1.76 -16.13 2.06
CA LEU A 84 2.06 -17.02 0.94
C LEU A 84 2.57 -18.38 1.43
N ALA A 85 3.49 -18.41 2.40
CA ALA A 85 4.00 -19.64 2.97
C ALA A 85 2.91 -20.45 3.69
N GLU A 86 2.01 -19.79 4.41
CA GLU A 86 0.84 -20.40 5.05
C GLU A 86 -0.10 -21.01 4.01
N MET A 87 -0.43 -20.29 2.93
CA MET A 87 -1.27 -20.80 1.84
C MET A 87 -0.63 -21.98 1.09
N LEU A 88 0.70 -21.96 0.90
CA LEU A 88 1.41 -23.09 0.30
C LEU A 88 1.45 -24.29 1.24
N ARG A 89 1.64 -24.05 2.55
CA ARG A 89 1.64 -25.11 3.55
C ARG A 89 0.25 -25.74 3.68
N SER A 90 -0.81 -24.94 3.75
CA SER A 90 -2.18 -25.45 3.80
C SER A 90 -2.48 -26.29 2.56
N LYS A 91 -2.09 -25.80 1.38
CA LYS A 91 -2.26 -26.54 0.12
C LYS A 91 -1.48 -27.87 0.13
N ALA A 92 -0.25 -27.88 0.61
CA ALA A 92 0.54 -29.12 0.71
C ALA A 92 -0.08 -30.12 1.71
N GLN A 93 -0.64 -29.64 2.81
CA GLN A 93 -1.39 -30.46 3.77
C GLN A 93 -2.67 -31.03 3.15
N ALA A 94 -3.40 -30.22 2.36
CA ALA A 94 -4.56 -30.65 1.60
C ALA A 94 -4.23 -31.78 0.60
N GLU A 95 -3.08 -31.67 -0.07
CA GLU A 95 -2.61 -32.64 -1.06
C GLU A 95 -2.21 -33.97 -0.40
N GLU A 96 -1.51 -33.90 0.74
CA GLU A 96 -1.15 -35.08 1.54
C GLU A 96 -2.39 -35.81 2.09
N GLU A 97 -3.44 -35.07 2.46
CA GLU A 97 -4.71 -35.62 2.94
C GLU A 97 -5.69 -36.01 1.82
N GLY A 98 -5.37 -35.70 0.56
CA GLY A 98 -6.24 -35.94 -0.59
C GLY A 98 -7.51 -35.07 -0.64
N ARG A 99 -7.52 -33.94 0.09
CA ARG A 99 -8.65 -32.99 0.22
C ARG A 99 -8.52 -31.73 -0.64
N ASP A 100 -7.59 -31.69 -1.59
CA ASP A 100 -7.34 -30.55 -2.48
C ASP A 100 -8.59 -29.96 -3.13
N GLN A 101 -9.48 -30.83 -3.60
CA GLN A 101 -10.71 -30.43 -4.29
C GLN A 101 -11.76 -29.85 -3.33
N ASP A 102 -11.73 -30.28 -2.07
CA ASP A 102 -12.67 -29.85 -1.05
C ASP A 102 -12.27 -28.50 -0.49
N GLU A 103 -10.98 -28.22 -0.31
CA GLU A 103 -10.53 -26.89 0.12
C GLU A 103 -10.88 -25.77 -0.87
N GLU A 104 -10.71 -26.00 -2.17
CA GLU A 104 -11.05 -25.01 -3.19
C GLU A 104 -12.58 -24.85 -3.31
N ARG A 105 -13.35 -25.92 -3.08
CA ARG A 105 -14.82 -25.85 -3.01
C ARG A 105 -15.29 -25.07 -1.77
N GLU A 106 -14.69 -25.30 -0.61
CA GLU A 106 -14.96 -24.57 0.62
C GLU A 106 -14.61 -23.09 0.49
N LYS A 107 -13.46 -22.76 -0.12
CA LYS A 107 -13.10 -21.37 -0.45
C LYS A 107 -14.11 -20.74 -1.41
N ASN A 108 -14.59 -21.48 -2.41
CA ASN A 108 -15.60 -20.99 -3.35
C ASN A 108 -16.97 -20.77 -2.69
N TRP A 109 -17.33 -21.58 -1.69
CA TRP A 109 -18.55 -21.38 -0.89
C TRP A 109 -18.49 -20.15 0.02
N GLN A 110 -17.29 -19.71 0.40
CA GLN A 110 -17.12 -18.50 1.21
C GLN A 110 -17.32 -17.21 0.41
N TYR A 111 -17.28 -17.26 -0.93
CA TYR A 111 -17.53 -16.08 -1.75
C TYR A 111 -19.02 -15.76 -1.81
N SER A 112 -19.38 -14.57 -1.33
CA SER A 112 -20.71 -14.02 -1.54
C SER A 112 -20.90 -13.61 -3.01
N ILE A 113 -22.14 -13.65 -3.50
CA ILE A 113 -22.50 -13.21 -4.86
C ILE A 113 -22.06 -11.75 -5.08
N GLU A 114 -22.23 -10.89 -4.08
CA GLU A 114 -21.82 -9.48 -4.16
C GLU A 114 -20.31 -9.30 -4.30
N GLU A 115 -19.54 -10.15 -3.61
CA GLU A 115 -18.07 -10.13 -3.69
C GLU A 115 -17.60 -10.62 -5.06
N ASN A 116 -18.23 -11.67 -5.60
CA ASN A 116 -17.95 -12.14 -6.95
C ASN A 116 -18.27 -11.07 -8.00
N ASP A 117 -19.43 -10.42 -7.93
CA ASP A 117 -19.83 -9.34 -8.84
C ASP A 117 -18.86 -8.15 -8.79
N ALA A 118 -18.45 -7.75 -7.58
CA ALA A 118 -17.45 -6.69 -7.40
C ALA A 118 -16.09 -7.10 -7.99
N TRP A 119 -15.70 -8.36 -7.81
CA TRP A 119 -14.47 -8.92 -8.35
C TRP A 119 -14.49 -8.97 -9.88
N GLU A 120 -15.58 -9.44 -10.48
CA GLU A 120 -15.78 -9.45 -11.93
C GLU A 120 -15.76 -8.04 -12.51
N LYS A 121 -16.44 -7.08 -11.87
CA LYS A 121 -16.41 -5.67 -12.26
C LYS A 121 -14.98 -5.11 -12.21
N ARG A 122 -14.20 -5.48 -11.19
CA ARG A 122 -12.79 -5.10 -11.06
C ARG A 122 -11.93 -5.72 -12.16
N MET A 123 -12.14 -7.00 -12.48
CA MET A 123 -11.42 -7.71 -13.54
C MET A 123 -11.77 -7.18 -14.93
N LYS A 124 -13.05 -6.90 -15.20
CA LYS A 124 -13.53 -6.24 -16.42
C LYS A 124 -12.90 -4.85 -16.57
N ARG A 125 -12.85 -4.06 -15.49
CA ARG A 125 -12.16 -2.76 -15.48
C ARG A 125 -10.66 -2.91 -15.76
N LYS A 126 -10.00 -3.93 -15.21
CA LYS A 126 -8.58 -4.20 -15.46
C LYS A 126 -8.34 -4.59 -16.92
N LYS A 127 -9.16 -5.48 -17.49
CA LYS A 127 -9.10 -5.87 -18.91
C LYS A 127 -9.30 -4.67 -19.82
N ALA A 128 -10.29 -3.83 -19.55
CA ALA A 128 -10.53 -2.61 -20.32
C ALA A 128 -9.40 -1.57 -20.22
N ARG A 129 -8.66 -1.54 -19.10
CA ARG A 129 -7.47 -0.67 -18.94
C ARG A 129 -6.19 -1.26 -19.53
N ALA A 130 -6.16 -2.57 -19.78
CA ALA A 130 -5.04 -3.27 -20.41
C ALA A 130 -5.06 -3.15 -21.94
N ASP A 131 -6.15 -2.64 -22.52
CA ASP A 131 -6.21 -2.31 -23.94
C ASP A 131 -5.39 -1.04 -24.22
N PHE A 132 -4.22 -1.22 -24.85
CA PHE A 132 -3.32 -0.14 -25.26
C PHE A 132 -3.51 0.29 -26.71
N GLU A 133 -4.46 -0.32 -27.42
CA GLU A 133 -4.72 0.02 -28.81
C GLU A 133 -5.32 1.43 -28.92
N PHE A 134 -4.96 2.11 -30.01
CA PHE A 134 -5.52 3.41 -30.35
C PHE A 134 -6.71 3.20 -31.30
N HIS A 135 -7.91 3.56 -30.84
CA HIS A 135 -9.15 3.48 -31.62
C HIS A 135 -9.52 4.84 -32.22
N ASP A 136 -9.77 5.83 -31.35
CA ASP A 136 -10.19 7.18 -31.71
C ASP A 136 -9.78 8.17 -30.60
N ASP A 137 -9.64 9.45 -30.96
CA ASP A 137 -9.26 10.54 -30.06
C ASP A 137 -10.30 10.75 -28.96
N VAL A 138 -11.60 10.64 -29.29
CA VAL A 138 -12.69 10.75 -28.29
C VAL A 138 -12.58 9.64 -27.25
N THR A 139 -12.32 8.41 -27.70
CA THR A 139 -12.14 7.25 -26.82
C THR A 139 -10.93 7.41 -25.90
N GLN A 140 -9.80 7.93 -26.41
CA GLN A 140 -8.61 8.23 -25.59
C GLN A 140 -8.87 9.35 -24.59
N ALA A 141 -9.55 10.43 -25.00
CA ALA A 141 -9.92 11.54 -24.11
C ALA A 141 -10.81 11.04 -22.97
N ARG A 142 -11.82 10.22 -23.27
CA ARG A 142 -12.69 9.59 -22.27
C ARG A 142 -11.90 8.69 -21.31
N ARG A 143 -10.96 7.89 -21.83
CA ARG A 143 -10.08 7.03 -21.02
C ARG A 143 -9.22 7.86 -20.06
N LYS A 144 -8.64 8.97 -20.55
CA LYS A 144 -7.87 9.91 -19.72
C LYS A 144 -8.76 10.53 -18.64
N TYR A 145 -9.92 11.07 -19.02
CA TYR A 145 -10.87 11.69 -18.08
C TYR A 145 -11.27 10.72 -16.97
N LYS A 146 -11.63 9.47 -17.31
CA LYS A 146 -11.98 8.45 -16.32
C LYS A 146 -10.82 8.15 -15.36
N LYS A 147 -9.59 8.08 -15.87
CA LYS A 147 -8.39 7.88 -15.05
C LYS A 147 -8.15 9.06 -14.11
N ASP A 148 -8.36 10.29 -14.58
CA ASP A 148 -8.24 11.50 -13.78
C ASP A 148 -9.30 11.53 -12.67
N LEU A 149 -10.53 11.09 -12.95
CA LEU A 149 -11.57 10.91 -11.93
C LEU A 149 -11.18 9.88 -10.85
N ASP A 150 -10.54 8.78 -11.24
CA ASP A 150 -10.05 7.78 -10.27
C ASP A 150 -8.93 8.33 -9.37
N LEU A 151 -8.14 9.30 -9.86
CA LEU A 151 -7.02 9.91 -9.15
C LEU A 151 -7.45 11.13 -8.32
N LEU A 152 -8.60 11.72 -8.64
CA LEU A 152 -9.14 12.89 -7.96
C LEU A 152 -9.57 12.52 -6.55
N LYS A 153 -8.94 13.15 -5.56
CA LYS A 153 -9.30 13.04 -4.15
C LYS A 153 -9.98 14.35 -3.73
N PRO A 154 -11.31 14.39 -3.60
CA PRO A 154 -12.02 15.59 -3.16
C PRO A 154 -11.64 15.96 -1.73
N ASP A 155 -11.49 17.25 -1.46
CA ASP A 155 -11.40 17.75 -0.10
C ASP A 155 -12.82 17.88 0.49
N LEU A 156 -13.24 16.83 1.20
CA LEU A 156 -14.55 16.77 1.84
C LEU A 156 -14.70 17.80 2.96
N VAL A 157 -13.62 18.21 3.61
CA VAL A 157 -13.66 19.18 4.71
C VAL A 157 -13.99 20.56 4.16
N ALA A 158 -13.25 21.01 3.14
CA ALA A 158 -13.52 22.29 2.49
C ALA A 158 -14.94 22.33 1.88
N TYR A 159 -15.35 21.24 1.22
CA TYR A 159 -16.70 21.11 0.66
C TYR A 159 -17.78 21.20 1.75
N ASN A 160 -17.60 20.49 2.86
CA ASN A 160 -18.55 20.50 3.96
C ASN A 160 -18.66 21.89 4.62
N ARG A 161 -17.56 22.63 4.77
CA ARG A 161 -17.61 24.04 5.25
C ARG A 161 -18.43 24.94 4.33
N GLN A 162 -18.21 24.82 3.02
CA GLN A 162 -19.00 25.58 2.03
C GLN A 162 -20.49 25.20 2.09
N LYS A 163 -20.78 23.90 2.28
CA LYS A 163 -22.13 23.39 2.44
C LYS A 163 -22.80 23.86 3.73
N GLU A 164 -22.07 23.96 4.84
CA GLU A 164 -22.58 24.53 6.10
C GLU A 164 -23.03 25.98 5.90
N ILE A 165 -22.17 26.81 5.30
CA ILE A 165 -22.48 28.22 5.04
C ILE A 165 -23.70 28.37 4.13
N ALA A 166 -23.74 27.61 3.04
CA ALA A 166 -24.83 27.68 2.07
C ALA A 166 -26.17 27.23 2.63
N MET A 167 -26.18 26.19 3.46
CA MET A 167 -27.40 25.67 4.09
C MET A 167 -27.76 26.41 5.39
N GLY A 168 -26.97 27.40 5.81
CA GLY A 168 -27.18 28.15 7.05
C GLY A 168 -26.93 27.33 8.32
N PHE A 169 -26.15 26.25 8.24
CA PHE A 169 -25.74 25.50 9.42
C PHE A 169 -24.64 26.25 10.19
N ALA A 170 -24.57 26.01 11.50
CA ALA A 170 -23.49 26.54 12.32
C ALA A 170 -22.14 25.94 11.87
N PRO A 171 -21.03 26.70 11.94
CA PRO A 171 -19.72 26.19 11.55
C PRO A 171 -19.33 24.97 12.39
N GLY A 172 -18.91 23.88 11.72
CA GLY A 172 -18.47 22.65 12.38
C GLY A 172 -19.58 21.63 12.68
N THR A 173 -20.79 21.79 12.14
CA THR A 173 -21.86 20.77 12.27
C THR A 173 -21.66 19.58 11.35
N LEU A 174 -21.14 19.80 10.14
CA LEU A 174 -20.87 18.81 9.11
C LEU A 174 -19.38 18.43 9.06
N VAL A 175 -18.50 19.31 9.54
CA VAL A 175 -17.08 19.06 9.76
C VAL A 175 -16.84 18.67 11.22
N LYS A 176 -17.33 17.49 11.63
CA LYS A 176 -17.07 16.98 12.98
C LYS A 176 -16.65 15.51 13.04
N THR A 177 -15.58 15.31 13.80
CA THR A 177 -15.10 14.05 14.36
C THR A 177 -16.24 13.34 15.09
N GLY A 178 -16.79 12.29 14.45
CA GLY A 178 -17.51 11.21 15.12
C GLY A 178 -18.71 11.59 15.98
N GLU A 179 -19.78 12.13 15.40
CA GLU A 179 -21.13 11.86 15.93
C GLU A 179 -22.20 12.14 14.87
N SER A 180 -22.89 11.08 14.45
CA SER A 180 -24.00 11.13 13.49
C SER A 180 -25.24 11.70 14.15
N GLY A 181 -25.61 12.92 13.78
CA GLY A 181 -26.88 13.53 14.13
C GLY A 181 -27.45 14.29 12.93
N SER A 182 -28.15 13.59 12.04
CA SER A 182 -28.88 14.20 10.93
C SER A 182 -30.10 14.95 11.46
N LYS A 183 -30.00 16.28 11.58
CA LYS A 183 -31.16 17.17 11.62
C LYS A 183 -31.10 18.11 10.41
N ALA A 184 -31.91 17.81 9.40
CA ALA A 184 -32.18 18.74 8.32
C ALA A 184 -33.05 19.88 8.90
N LEU A 185 -32.46 21.06 9.12
CA LEU A 185 -33.21 22.29 9.29
C LEU A 185 -33.47 22.87 7.89
N VAL A 186 -34.74 23.12 7.59
CA VAL A 186 -35.16 23.89 6.41
C VAL A 186 -34.60 25.31 6.56
N PRO A 187 -33.98 25.90 5.51
CA PRO A 187 -33.43 27.25 5.60
C PRO A 187 -34.54 28.27 5.90
N THR A 188 -34.51 28.84 7.10
CA THR A 188 -35.59 29.69 7.64
C THR A 188 -35.49 31.15 7.14
N SER A 189 -34.35 31.56 6.57
CA SER A 189 -34.14 32.92 6.04
C SER A 189 -34.06 32.95 4.51
N GLN A 190 -34.63 33.98 3.88
CA GLN A 190 -34.57 34.21 2.43
C GLN A 190 -33.11 34.26 1.91
N GLN A 191 -32.19 34.78 2.73
CA GLN A 191 -30.75 34.78 2.40
C GLN A 191 -30.15 33.37 2.42
N GLN A 192 -30.64 32.48 3.30
CA GLN A 192 -30.21 31.08 3.33
C GLN A 192 -30.77 30.29 2.14
N GLN A 193 -31.98 30.62 1.67
CA GLN A 193 -32.54 30.02 0.46
C GLN A 193 -31.71 30.39 -0.77
N LEU A 194 -31.35 31.68 -0.93
CA LEU A 194 -30.45 32.12 -2.00
C LEU A 194 -29.04 31.52 -1.90
N ALA A 195 -28.52 31.34 -0.68
CA ALA A 195 -27.22 30.70 -0.46
C ALA A 195 -27.26 29.20 -0.79
N ALA A 196 -28.34 28.50 -0.46
CA ALA A 196 -28.56 27.10 -0.81
C ALA A 196 -28.74 26.91 -2.33
N GLU A 197 -29.50 27.79 -3.00
CA GLU A 197 -29.62 27.84 -4.46
C GLU A 197 -28.27 28.15 -5.13
N SER A 198 -27.43 28.97 -4.50
CA SER A 198 -26.07 29.23 -4.98
C SER A 198 -25.13 28.02 -4.83
N LEU A 199 -25.38 27.09 -3.91
CA LEU A 199 -24.59 25.85 -3.79
C LEU A 199 -25.06 24.80 -4.79
N TYR A 200 -26.38 24.63 -4.94
CA TYR A 200 -26.99 23.69 -5.89
C TYR A 200 -27.51 24.43 -7.12
N ARG A 201 -26.58 25.00 -7.89
CA ARG A 201 -26.89 25.77 -9.09
C ARG A 201 -27.48 24.89 -10.19
N ASP A 202 -28.62 25.31 -10.73
CA ASP A 202 -29.22 24.74 -11.94
C ASP A 202 -28.69 25.43 -13.21
N ALA A 203 -28.91 24.81 -14.37
CA ALA A 203 -28.52 25.31 -15.69
C ALA A 203 -29.07 26.72 -15.99
N ASN A 204 -30.18 27.11 -15.36
CA ASN A 204 -30.83 28.42 -15.53
C ASN A 204 -30.37 29.49 -14.52
N THR A 205 -29.42 29.18 -13.64
CA THR A 205 -28.91 30.17 -12.69
C THR A 205 -27.98 31.16 -13.39
N LEU A 206 -28.30 32.46 -13.31
CA LEU A 206 -27.55 33.53 -14.00
C LEU A 206 -26.24 33.91 -13.30
N ILE A 207 -25.97 33.34 -12.13
CA ILE A 207 -24.79 33.65 -11.33
C ILE A 207 -23.59 32.91 -11.96
N TYR A 208 -22.70 33.64 -12.65
CA TYR A 208 -21.51 33.12 -13.32
C TYR A 208 -20.28 33.97 -12.98
N ALA A 209 -19.12 33.34 -12.85
CA ALA A 209 -17.81 33.96 -12.57
C ALA A 209 -17.56 34.57 -11.16
N ASP A 210 -18.44 34.34 -10.18
CA ASP A 210 -18.23 34.85 -8.81
C ASP A 210 -17.19 34.07 -7.98
N ASN A 211 -16.81 32.87 -8.41
CA ASN A 211 -15.87 32.03 -7.66
C ASN A 211 -14.42 32.49 -7.88
N LYS A 212 -13.81 33.03 -6.83
CA LYS A 212 -12.38 33.29 -6.77
C LYS A 212 -11.69 32.17 -5.99
N PRO A 213 -11.14 31.14 -6.67
CA PRO A 213 -10.51 30.01 -5.99
C PRO A 213 -9.29 30.47 -5.18
N SER A 214 -8.96 29.74 -4.11
CA SER A 214 -7.73 29.96 -3.35
C SER A 214 -6.50 29.64 -4.21
N GLU A 215 -5.39 30.31 -3.93
CA GLU A 215 -4.10 30.07 -4.60
C GLU A 215 -3.69 28.59 -4.52
N GLU A 216 -3.86 27.96 -3.35
CA GLU A 216 -3.61 26.53 -3.17
C GLU A 216 -4.43 25.64 -4.12
N ALA A 217 -5.68 26.01 -4.43
CA ALA A 217 -6.51 25.26 -5.36
C ALA A 217 -6.01 25.40 -6.80
N VAL A 218 -5.53 26.60 -7.16
CA VAL A 218 -4.89 26.87 -8.45
C VAL A 218 -3.60 26.05 -8.58
N ASP A 219 -2.75 26.05 -7.55
CA ASP A 219 -1.49 25.30 -7.54
C ASP A 219 -1.70 23.79 -7.69
N ARG A 220 -2.74 23.24 -7.05
CA ARG A 220 -3.12 21.82 -7.24
C ARG A 220 -3.44 21.51 -8.69
N VAL A 221 -4.17 22.39 -9.37
CA VAL A 221 -4.52 22.22 -10.79
C VAL A 221 -3.27 22.37 -11.67
N VAL A 222 -2.44 23.38 -11.43
CA VAL A 222 -1.20 23.61 -12.18
C VAL A 222 -0.24 22.43 -12.04
N SER A 223 -0.04 21.92 -10.82
CA SER A 223 0.77 20.73 -10.55
C SER A 223 0.25 19.50 -11.32
N LYS A 224 -1.07 19.30 -11.37
CA LYS A 224 -1.70 18.23 -12.14
C LYS A 224 -1.48 18.40 -13.65
N ILE A 225 -1.59 19.62 -14.17
CA ILE A 225 -1.34 19.94 -15.59
C ILE A 225 0.12 19.64 -15.96
N ASN A 226 1.08 20.09 -15.14
CA ASN A 226 2.49 19.81 -15.36
C ASN A 226 2.79 18.31 -15.36
N GLY A 227 2.22 17.57 -14.39
CA GLY A 227 2.34 16.12 -14.36
C GLY A 227 1.72 15.41 -15.57
N ASP A 228 0.67 15.97 -16.17
CA ASP A 228 0.08 15.45 -17.39
C ASP A 228 0.93 15.76 -18.63
N LEU A 229 1.56 16.94 -18.70
CA LEU A 229 2.50 17.30 -19.76
C LEU A 229 3.72 16.36 -19.74
N ASP A 230 4.26 16.08 -18.56
CA ASP A 230 5.37 15.12 -18.41
C ASP A 230 5.02 13.72 -18.90
N LYS A 231 3.82 13.23 -18.58
CA LYS A 231 3.32 11.93 -19.06
C LYS A 231 3.16 11.93 -20.58
N LYS A 232 2.66 13.03 -21.16
CA LYS A 232 2.51 13.18 -22.62
C LYS A 232 3.87 13.16 -23.31
N ASN A 233 4.86 13.88 -22.76
CA ASN A 233 6.23 13.89 -23.28
C ASN A 233 6.89 12.50 -23.22
N LYS A 234 6.62 11.73 -22.16
CA LYS A 234 7.13 10.37 -21.95
C LYS A 234 6.31 9.28 -22.65
N PHE A 235 5.26 9.64 -23.41
CA PHE A 235 4.40 8.66 -24.08
C PHE A 235 5.15 7.90 -25.18
N SER A 236 5.96 8.62 -25.97
CA SER A 236 6.86 8.00 -26.96
C SER A 236 8.21 7.71 -26.31
N ARG A 237 8.51 6.44 -26.09
CA ARG A 237 9.78 5.99 -25.51
C ARG A 237 10.66 5.35 -26.58
N LYS A 238 11.97 5.64 -26.56
CA LYS A 238 12.95 4.91 -27.36
C LYS A 238 12.99 3.46 -26.91
N ARG A 239 13.01 2.50 -27.84
CA ARG A 239 13.16 1.07 -27.52
C ARG A 239 14.64 0.74 -27.46
N ALA A 240 15.08 -0.03 -26.47
CA ALA A 240 16.48 -0.39 -26.28
C ALA A 240 17.04 -1.24 -27.44
N ASN A 241 16.20 -2.09 -28.05
CA ASN A 241 16.59 -2.99 -29.13
C ASN A 241 16.90 -2.27 -30.47
N GLU A 242 16.91 -0.94 -30.50
CA GLU A 242 17.21 -0.17 -31.70
C GLU A 242 18.72 0.04 -31.92
N ASP A 243 19.55 -0.17 -30.89
CA ASP A 243 21.00 0.11 -30.95
C ASP A 243 21.86 -1.16 -31.20
N GLU A 244 21.29 -2.36 -31.05
CA GLU A 244 22.03 -3.65 -31.11
C GLU A 244 21.91 -4.38 -32.46
N GLY A 245 21.21 -3.78 -33.44
CA GLY A 245 20.99 -4.40 -34.76
C GLY A 245 21.86 -3.82 -35.89
N ASP A 246 21.89 -4.52 -37.02
CA ASP A 246 22.55 -4.05 -38.24
C ASP A 246 22.04 -2.66 -38.67
N ILE A 247 22.98 -1.74 -38.87
CA ILE A 247 22.67 -0.36 -39.23
C ILE A 247 22.32 -0.31 -40.73
N THR A 248 21.03 -0.33 -41.03
CA THR A 248 20.49 -0.25 -42.41
C THR A 248 20.26 1.18 -42.92
N TYR A 249 20.73 2.20 -42.18
CA TYR A 249 20.41 3.60 -42.46
C TYR A 249 21.64 4.50 -42.38
N ILE A 250 21.66 5.56 -43.21
CA ILE A 250 22.75 6.55 -43.25
C ILE A 250 22.40 7.79 -42.40
N ASN A 251 21.13 8.18 -42.33
CA ASN A 251 20.66 9.34 -41.55
C ASN A 251 19.43 9.00 -40.68
N GLU A 252 19.11 9.85 -39.71
CA GLU A 252 17.99 9.64 -38.78
C GLU A 252 16.63 9.59 -39.50
N ARG A 253 16.46 10.39 -40.57
CA ARG A 253 15.21 10.39 -41.35
C ARG A 253 15.00 9.07 -42.10
N ASN A 254 16.08 8.49 -42.61
CA ASN A 254 16.14 7.19 -43.25
C ASN A 254 15.90 6.09 -42.23
N ARG A 255 16.46 6.18 -41.02
CA ARG A 255 16.14 5.26 -39.90
C ARG A 255 14.65 5.19 -39.61
N VAL A 256 14.00 6.36 -39.47
CA VAL A 256 12.54 6.44 -39.22
C VAL A 256 11.75 5.89 -40.40
N PHE A 257 12.19 6.16 -41.63
CA PHE A 257 11.57 5.63 -42.84
C PHE A 257 11.69 4.11 -42.93
N ASN A 258 12.89 3.54 -42.79
CA ASN A 258 13.12 2.09 -42.77
C ASN A 258 12.31 1.41 -41.65
N LYS A 259 12.23 2.04 -40.47
CA LYS A 259 11.38 1.55 -39.38
C LYS A 259 9.88 1.59 -39.72
N LYS A 260 9.43 2.55 -40.53
CA LYS A 260 8.05 2.59 -41.02
C LYS A 260 7.82 1.44 -41.99
N ILE A 261 8.70 1.25 -42.97
CA ILE A 261 8.64 0.15 -43.94
C ILE A 261 8.63 -1.20 -43.22
N ALA A 262 9.52 -1.38 -42.25
CA ALA A 262 9.63 -2.61 -41.47
C ALA A 262 8.31 -3.00 -40.79
N ARG A 263 7.58 -2.04 -40.20
CA ARG A 263 6.28 -2.33 -39.56
C ARG A 263 5.23 -2.89 -40.51
N TYR A 264 5.26 -2.52 -41.79
CA TYR A 264 4.25 -2.94 -42.76
C TYR A 264 4.69 -4.17 -43.57
N TYR A 265 5.97 -4.23 -43.94
CA TYR A 265 6.47 -5.20 -44.92
C TYR A 265 7.25 -6.35 -44.31
N ASP A 266 7.83 -6.22 -43.11
CA ASP A 266 8.66 -7.29 -42.53
C ASP A 266 7.89 -8.61 -42.40
N LYS A 267 6.59 -8.55 -42.11
CA LYS A 267 5.73 -9.74 -42.04
C LYS A 267 5.72 -10.55 -43.36
N TYR A 268 5.89 -9.89 -44.49
CA TYR A 268 5.83 -10.49 -45.82
C TYR A 268 7.22 -10.72 -46.43
N THR A 269 8.25 -10.03 -45.95
CA THR A 269 9.63 -10.11 -46.50
C THR A 269 10.58 -10.91 -45.62
N THR A 270 10.07 -11.66 -44.64
CA THR A 270 10.89 -12.51 -43.74
C THR A 270 11.73 -13.52 -44.51
N GLU A 271 11.13 -14.21 -45.49
CA GLU A 271 11.82 -15.22 -46.29
C GLU A 271 12.93 -14.61 -47.14
N ILE A 272 12.66 -13.47 -47.77
CA ILE A 272 13.64 -12.73 -48.57
C ILE A 272 14.82 -12.30 -47.68
N ARG A 273 14.54 -11.77 -46.49
CA ARG A 273 15.58 -11.40 -45.51
C ARG A 273 16.42 -12.59 -45.08
N ALA A 274 15.79 -13.71 -44.72
CA ALA A 274 16.49 -14.93 -44.34
C ALA A 274 17.33 -15.52 -45.49
N SER A 275 16.89 -15.37 -46.75
CA SER A 275 17.68 -15.78 -47.92
C SER A 275 18.89 -14.86 -48.14
N PHE A 276 18.78 -13.56 -47.90
CA PHE A 276 19.93 -12.66 -47.92
C PHE A 276 20.95 -12.99 -46.82
N GLU A 277 20.48 -13.27 -45.60
CA GLU A 277 21.33 -13.68 -44.47
C GLU A 277 22.00 -15.04 -44.72
N ARG A 278 21.34 -15.95 -45.46
CA ARG A 278 21.89 -17.24 -45.91
C ARG A 278 22.78 -17.14 -47.17
N GLY A 279 23.06 -15.95 -47.67
CA GLY A 279 23.95 -15.75 -48.82
C GLY A 279 23.31 -16.01 -50.18
N THR A 280 22.02 -15.71 -50.34
CA THR A 280 21.25 -15.79 -51.59
C THR A 280 21.20 -17.19 -52.24
N ALA A 281 21.50 -18.24 -51.48
CA ALA A 281 21.23 -19.61 -51.89
C ALA A 281 19.72 -19.87 -51.81
N ILE A 282 19.09 -20.10 -52.97
CA ILE A 282 17.70 -20.58 -53.08
C ILE A 282 17.61 -22.00 -52.52
#